data_AF-A0A917Q4W0-F1
#
_entry.id   AF-A0A917Q4W0-F1
#
_cell.length_a   1.000
_cell.length_b   1.000
_cell.length_c   1.000
_cell.angle_alpha   90.00
_cell.angle_beta   90.00
_cell.angle_gamma   90.00
#
_symmetry.space_group_name_H-M   'P 1'
#
loop_
_entity.id
_entity.type
_entity.pdbx_description
1 polymer ?
#
loop_
_entity_poly.entity_id
_entity_poly.type
_entity_poly.pdbx_seq_one_letter_code
_entity_poly.pdbx_strand_id
1 'polypeptide(L)' 'MHIDARSEGRIAVAEELLREAERHEVDVSRAAEDGLRRAIESARVARWLAENETAIDGANRWVETNGLPLAGFRPA' A
#
# COMPACT_ATOMS: atom_id res chain seq x y z
N MET A 1 -2.54 -22.63 11.62
CA MET A 1 -3.82 -22.69 10.90
C MET A 1 -4.45 -21.31 11.00
N HIS A 2 -4.18 -20.43 10.04
CA HIS A 2 -4.86 -19.14 9.96
C HIS A 2 -6.19 -19.44 9.25
N ILE A 3 -7.29 -19.35 9.97
CA ILE A 3 -8.60 -19.48 9.35
C ILE A 3 -8.84 -18.12 8.69
N ASP A 4 -8.75 -18.07 7.37
CA ASP A 4 -9.19 -16.92 6.56
C ASP A 4 -10.71 -16.80 6.66
N ALA A 5 -11.17 -16.27 7.78
CA ALA A 5 -12.57 -16.03 8.03
C ALA A 5 -13.01 -14.86 7.15
N ARG A 6 -13.69 -15.15 6.04
CA ARG A 6 -14.39 -14.14 5.25
C ARG A 6 -15.64 -13.69 6.02
N SER A 7 -15.84 -12.39 6.10
CA SER A 7 -17.07 -11.78 6.61
C SER A 7 -17.72 -10.93 5.52
N GLU A 8 -19.05 -10.94 5.48
CA GLU A 8 -19.84 -10.16 4.53
C GLU A 8 -20.11 -8.76 5.10
N GLY A 9 -20.02 -7.73 4.25
CA GLY A 9 -20.31 -6.34 4.59
C GLY A 9 -21.06 -5.63 3.46
N ARG A 10 -21.88 -4.64 3.80
CA ARG A 10 -22.58 -3.81 2.81
C ARG A 10 -21.73 -2.58 2.47
N ILE A 11 -21.46 -2.38 1.18
CA ILE A 11 -20.79 -1.19 0.66
C ILE A 11 -21.69 -0.50 -0.36
N ALA A 12 -21.54 0.83 -0.49
CA ALA A 12 -22.21 1.61 -1.53
C ALA A 12 -21.28 1.76 -2.73
N VAL A 13 -21.77 1.47 -3.93
CA VAL A 13 -21.04 1.58 -5.19
C VAL A 13 -21.94 2.33 -6.18
N ALA A 14 -21.35 3.18 -7.01
CA ALA A 14 -22.09 3.89 -8.06
C ALA A 14 -22.76 2.89 -9.02
N GLU A 15 -24.01 3.14 -9.38
CA GLU A 15 -24.80 2.22 -10.21
C GLU A 15 -24.17 2.06 -11.61
N GLU A 16 -23.60 3.13 -12.16
CA GLU A 16 -22.93 3.12 -13.46
C GLU A 16 -21.76 2.12 -13.49
N LEU A 17 -21.00 2.02 -12.39
CA LEU A 17 -19.88 1.10 -12.27
C LEU A 17 -20.34 -0.35 -12.16
N LEU A 18 -21.46 -0.61 -11.48
CA LEU A 18 -22.02 -1.96 -11.40
C LEU A 18 -22.51 -2.44 -12.77
N ARG A 19 -23.22 -1.57 -13.50
CA ARG A 19 -23.65 -1.87 -14.88
C ARG A 19 -22.46 -2.12 -15.80
N GLU A 20 -21.38 -1.36 -15.65
CA GLU A 20 -20.17 -1.57 -16.43
C GLU A 20 -19.46 -2.87 -16.06
N ALA A 21 -19.35 -3.19 -14.77
CA ALA A 21 -18.79 -4.44 -14.29
C ALA A 21 -19.56 -5.64 -14.86
N GLU A 22 -20.89 -5.59 -14.89
CA GLU A 22 -21.72 -6.65 -15.48
C GLU A 22 -21.45 -6.82 -16.98
N ARG A 23 -21.40 -5.72 -17.75
CA ARG A 23 -21.09 -5.76 -19.20
C ARG A 23 -19.72 -6.39 -19.51
N HIS A 24 -18.77 -6.25 -18.58
CA HIS A 24 -17.40 -6.72 -18.75
C HIS A 24 -17.09 -7.99 -17.94
N GLU A 25 -18.11 -8.64 -17.35
CA GLU A 25 -17.97 -9.86 -16.56
C GLU A 25 -16.96 -9.72 -15.41
N VAL A 26 -16.89 -8.54 -14.80
CA VAL A 26 -15.98 -8.24 -13.69
C VAL A 26 -16.52 -8.80 -12.37
N ASP A 27 -15.69 -9.57 -11.68
CA ASP A 27 -15.98 -10.01 -10.31
C ASP A 27 -15.83 -8.84 -9.33
N VAL A 28 -16.96 -8.21 -8.98
CA VAL A 28 -17.03 -7.06 -8.07
C VAL A 28 -16.50 -7.40 -6.68
N SER A 29 -16.71 -8.62 -6.19
CA SER A 29 -16.26 -9.02 -4.85
C SER A 29 -14.74 -9.07 -4.79
N ARG A 30 -14.13 -9.71 -5.80
CA ARG A 30 -12.68 -9.78 -5.93
C ARG A 30 -12.07 -8.40 -6.14
N ALA A 31 -12.67 -7.56 -6.99
CA ALA A 31 -12.21 -6.19 -7.23
C ALA A 31 -12.26 -5.34 -5.95
N ALA A 32 -13.32 -5.48 -5.14
CA ALA A 32 -13.45 -4.80 -3.86
C ALA A 32 -12.38 -5.25 -2.86
N GLU A 33 -12.11 -6.56 -2.78
CA GLU A 33 -11.07 -7.11 -1.91
C GLU A 33 -9.67 -6.60 -2.31
N ASP A 34 -9.34 -6.63 -3.60
CA ASP A 34 -8.08 -6.14 -4.12
C ASP A 34 -7.93 -4.62 -3.87
N GLY A 35 -9.00 -3.86 -4.07
CA GLY A 35 -9.05 -2.42 -3.76
C GLY A 35 -8.78 -2.15 -2.28
N LEU A 36 -9.44 -2.89 -1.39
CA LEU A 36 -9.25 -2.75 0.05
C LEU A 36 -7.82 -3.10 0.48
N ARG A 37 -7.25 -4.18 -0.08
CA ARG A 37 -5.86 -4.58 0.21
C ARG A 37 -4.88 -3.47 -0.18
N ARG A 38 -5.03 -2.89 -1.36
CA ARG A 38 -4.19 -1.76 -1.83
C ARG A 38 -4.34 -0.52 -0.95
N ALA A 39 -5.57 -0.21 -0.54
CA ALA A 39 -5.83 0.93 0.35
C ALA A 39 -5.18 0.74 1.73
N ILE A 40 -5.28 -0.46 2.30
CA ILE A 40 -4.64 -0.80 3.58
C ILE A 40 -3.13 -0.69 3.50
N GLU A 41 -2.51 -1.25 2.46
CA GLU A 41 -1.05 -1.17 2.28
C GLU A 41 -0.58 0.28 2.12
N SER A 42 -1.31 1.08 1.34
CA SER A 42 -1.02 2.51 1.18
C SER A 42 -1.11 3.26 2.51
N ALA A 43 -2.16 2.99 3.30
CA ALA A 43 -2.34 3.60 4.62
C ALA A 43 -1.23 3.18 5.61
N ARG A 44 -0.79 1.93 5.56
CA ARG A 44 0.33 1.44 6.38
C ARG A 44 1.64 2.15 6.04
N VAL A 45 1.95 2.26 4.75
CA VAL A 45 3.15 2.98 4.28
C VAL A 45 3.09 4.45 4.71
N ALA A 46 1.96 5.11 4.49
CA ALA A 46 1.79 6.51 4.89
C ALA A 46 1.97 6.70 6.41
N ARG A 47 1.38 5.82 7.22
CA ARG A 47 1.54 5.86 8.68
C ARG A 47 3.00 5.64 9.09
N TRP A 48 3.65 4.64 8.52
CA TRP A 48 5.06 4.35 8.81
C TRP A 48 5.96 5.53 8.45
N LEU A 49 5.75 6.18 7.29
CA LEU A 49 6.51 7.36 6.89
C LEU A 49 6.34 8.50 7.89
N ALA A 50 5.11 8.76 8.33
CA ALA A 50 4.84 9.78 9.34
C ALA A 50 5.49 9.46 10.70
N GLU A 51 5.42 8.21 11.15
CA GLU A 51 6.05 7.75 12.39
C GLU A 51 7.58 7.81 12.35
N ASN A 52 8.19 7.68 11.16
CA ASN A 52 9.63 7.59 10.99
C ASN A 52 10.26 8.85 10.37
N GLU A 53 9.49 9.93 10.18
CA GLU A 53 9.95 11.17 9.53
C GLU A 53 11.25 11.69 10.14
N THR A 54 11.32 11.79 11.48
CA THR A 54 12.52 12.29 12.17
C THR A 54 13.73 11.37 11.99
N ALA A 55 13.52 10.06 11.98
CA ALA A 55 14.60 9.08 11.81
C ALA A 55 15.14 9.10 10.37
N ILE A 56 14.24 9.21 9.39
CA ILE A 56 14.59 9.32 7.97
C ILE A 56 15.36 10.61 7.72
N ASP A 57 14.87 11.75 8.21
CA ASP A 57 15.53 13.04 8.08
C ASP A 57 16.92 13.06 8.78
N GLY A 58 17.01 12.46 9.97
CA GLY A 58 18.29 12.26 10.66
C GLY A 58 19.30 11.42 9.85
N ALA A 59 18.84 10.32 9.25
CA ALA A 59 19.66 9.48 8.40
C ALA A 59 20.10 10.21 7.12
N ASN A 60 19.20 10.96 6.48
CA ASN A 60 19.49 11.75 5.28
C ASN A 60 20.57 12.80 5.56
N ARG A 61 20.43 13.60 6.62
CA ARG A 61 21.46 14.59 7.01
C ARG A 61 22.82 13.96 7.28
N TRP A 62 22.84 12.78 7.91
CA TRP A 62 24.08 12.08 8.16
C TRP A 62 24.76 11.69 6.84
N VAL A 63 24.00 11.15 5.87
CA VAL A 63 24.51 10.78 4.54
C VAL A 63 24.99 12.03 3.78
N GLU A 64 24.28 13.14 3.84
CA GLU A 64 24.71 14.40 3.21
C GLU A 64 26.05 14.90 3.77
N THR A 65 26.26 14.73 5.07
CA THR A 65 27.48 15.17 5.75
C THR A 65 28.65 14.20 5.56
N ASN A 66 28.40 12.89 5.58
CA ASN A 66 29.43 11.85 5.67
C ASN A 66 29.60 11.05 4.38
N GLY A 67 28.73 11.26 3.39
CA GLY A 67 28.60 10.43 2.21
C GLY A 67 27.81 9.13 2.47
N LEU A 68 27.58 8.37 1.40
CA LEU A 68 26.89 7.08 1.50
C LEU A 68 27.78 6.06 2.23
N PRO A 69 27.27 5.43 3.32
CA PRO A 69 27.96 4.30 3.93
C PRO A 69 28.29 3.24 2.88
N LEU A 70 29.51 2.71 2.94
CA LEU A 70 29.95 1.57 2.12
C LEU A 70 29.95 1.83 0.60
N ALA A 71 29.87 3.09 0.14
CA ALA A 71 29.91 3.41 -1.29
C ALA A 71 31.12 2.80 -2.03
N GLY A 72 32.26 2.65 -1.34
CA GLY A 72 33.47 2.03 -1.88
C GLY A 72 33.41 0.52 -2.13
N PHE A 73 32.33 -0.16 -1.73
CA PHE A 73 32.12 -1.59 -1.96
C PHE A 73 31.09 -1.87 -3.06
N ARG A 74 30.60 -0.84 -3.77
CA ARG A 74 29.67 -1.04 -4.89
C ARG A 74 30.42 -1.69 -6.07
N PRO A 75 29.99 -2.87 -6.57
CA PRO A 75 30.59 -3.48 -7.75
C PRO A 75 30.38 -2.58 -8.99
N ALA A 76 31.38 -2.58 -9.87
CA ALA A 76 31.40 -1.83 -11.13
C ALA A 76 30.44 -2.41 -12.17
#